data_AF-A0A7T9UI06-F1
#
_entry.id   AF-A0A7T9UI06-F1
#
_cell.length_a   1.000
_cell.length_b   1.000
_cell.length_c   1.000
_cell.angle_alpha   90.00
_cell.angle_beta   90.00
_cell.angle_gamma   90.00
#
_symmetry.space_group_name_H-M   'P 1'
#
loop_
_entity.id
_entity.type
_entity.pdbx_description
1 polymer ?
#
loop_
_entity_poly.entity_id
_entity_poly.type
_entity_poly.pdbx_seq_one_letter_code
_entity_poly.pdbx_strand_id
1 'polypeptide(L)'
;MLDRDSIFGDFSDEAFSRGMCKLITQKTLSLLQYHKTRHEDFQKILNPYANQKILDDIKIKVFDDFDEQGVANGVDRLIDTILREHLFYYPKSKAINPLVLGDFSEEAIINAVTQIIDERILASFIEIPINTQAQPKKQTTYNSTNSNQYVYILYNEILYQEYNTHIYKIGWTSRTPQIRADEISQGTGVVGKWKVGHQWKVEDGHWLEQEIFKHFAQYRLPYSEQFNFKGQTLEKVAEQISRFINNHGESPKRAVEIAEKLKQQEREHAARIYQEELKKIEIKNTYDKECKKIKDEVDQRVYYLIQKEIEPIELKQKENRMWFYIPLGFFFIPYYVEDGKSWIAGIILGVFVSFIVGFVLSVFFQKDDKQKAIREKYTKYQNLPNDLQKLKTIKNELFHK
;
A
#
# COMPACT_ATOMS: atom_id res chain seq x y z
N MET A 1 -49.86 60.00 30.42
CA MET A 1 -50.29 58.94 31.34
C MET A 1 -49.66 57.67 30.81
N LEU A 2 -48.55 57.24 31.42
CA LEU A 2 -47.82 56.05 31.00
C LEU A 2 -48.61 54.84 31.49
N ASP A 3 -48.99 53.98 30.56
CA ASP A 3 -49.73 52.76 30.84
C ASP A 3 -48.85 51.86 31.71
N ARG A 4 -49.27 51.62 32.96
CA ARG A 4 -48.51 50.81 33.92
C ARG A 4 -48.49 49.32 33.55
N ASP A 5 -49.17 48.96 32.46
CA ASP A 5 -49.31 47.60 31.96
C ASP A 5 -48.36 47.27 30.79
N SER A 6 -47.49 48.20 30.36
CA SER A 6 -46.48 47.91 29.33
C SER A 6 -45.40 46.95 29.84
N ILE A 7 -45.07 45.92 29.04
CA ILE A 7 -44.03 44.92 29.32
C ILE A 7 -42.65 45.58 29.52
N PHE A 8 -42.45 46.81 29.03
CA PHE A 8 -41.18 47.53 29.04
C PHE A 8 -40.94 48.40 30.28
N GLY A 9 -41.92 48.56 31.19
CA GLY A 9 -41.70 49.22 32.48
C GLY A 9 -41.23 50.69 32.40
N ASP A 10 -40.26 51.08 33.23
CA ASP A 10 -39.55 52.35 33.10
C ASP A 10 -38.60 52.26 31.90
N PHE A 11 -38.57 53.25 31.00
CA PHE A 11 -37.80 53.19 29.73
C PHE A 11 -36.25 53.25 29.92
N SER A 12 -35.72 52.58 30.94
CA SER A 12 -34.28 52.35 31.09
C SER A 12 -33.81 51.25 30.14
N ASP A 13 -32.57 51.34 29.68
CA ASP A 13 -31.88 50.34 28.85
C ASP A 13 -32.00 48.91 29.42
N GLU A 14 -31.95 48.80 30.76
CA GLU A 14 -32.07 47.53 31.47
C GLU A 14 -33.50 46.98 31.43
N ALA A 15 -34.50 47.81 31.72
CA ALA A 15 -35.90 47.41 31.70
C ALA A 15 -36.38 47.09 30.27
N PHE A 16 -35.92 47.86 29.29
CA PHE A 16 -36.18 47.58 27.87
C PHE A 16 -35.57 46.23 27.46
N SER A 17 -34.30 45.97 27.79
CA SER A 17 -33.64 44.69 27.49
C SER A 17 -34.35 43.50 28.14
N ARG A 18 -34.75 43.63 29.41
CA ARG A 18 -35.51 42.60 30.13
C ARG A 18 -36.89 42.38 29.51
N GLY A 19 -37.59 43.45 29.13
CA GLY A 19 -38.88 43.41 28.45
C GLY A 19 -38.80 42.69 27.10
N MET A 20 -37.81 43.05 26.26
CA MET A 20 -37.57 42.42 24.96
C MET A 20 -37.24 40.94 25.09
N CYS A 21 -36.35 40.56 26.02
CA CYS A 21 -36.02 39.16 26.26
C CYS A 21 -37.27 38.36 26.64
N LYS A 22 -38.06 38.87 27.59
CA LYS A 22 -39.28 38.21 28.04
C LYS A 22 -40.29 38.06 26.90
N LEU A 23 -40.52 39.12 26.13
CA LEU A 23 -41.46 39.14 25.01
C LEU A 23 -41.10 38.10 23.94
N ILE A 24 -39.86 38.14 23.45
CA ILE A 24 -39.38 37.25 22.38
C ILE A 24 -39.41 35.80 22.83
N THR A 25 -38.97 35.51 24.06
CA THR A 25 -39.04 34.16 24.59
C THR A 25 -40.48 33.66 24.67
N GLN A 26 -41.36 34.42 25.32
CA GLN A 26 -42.75 34.02 25.49
C GLN A 26 -43.40 33.76 24.13
N LYS A 27 -43.12 34.63 23.14
CA LYS A 27 -43.63 34.45 21.78
C LYS A 27 -43.07 33.20 21.11
N THR A 28 -41.76 32.98 21.20
CA THR A 28 -41.09 31.79 20.63
C THR A 28 -41.63 30.50 21.22
N LEU A 29 -41.72 30.39 22.55
CA LEU A 29 -42.27 29.21 23.22
C LEU A 29 -43.75 28.99 22.85
N SER A 30 -44.53 30.06 22.76
CA SER A 30 -45.94 29.97 22.35
C SER A 30 -46.08 29.44 20.93
N LEU A 31 -45.23 29.90 19.99
CA LEU A 31 -45.22 29.43 18.60
C LEU A 31 -44.74 27.98 18.49
N LEU A 32 -43.70 27.58 19.22
CA LEU A 32 -43.27 26.18 19.31
C LEU A 32 -44.42 25.30 19.80
N GLN A 33 -45.15 25.72 20.85
CA GLN A 33 -46.31 24.98 21.35
C GLN A 33 -47.46 24.94 20.33
N TYR A 34 -47.73 26.05 19.64
CA TYR A 34 -48.71 26.10 18.56
C TYR A 34 -48.39 25.08 17.46
N HIS A 35 -47.16 25.11 16.91
CA HIS A 35 -46.72 24.16 15.88
C HIS A 35 -46.76 22.72 16.36
N LYS A 36 -46.39 22.47 17.63
CA LYS A 36 -46.46 21.15 18.28
C LYS A 36 -47.88 20.57 18.31
N THR A 37 -48.89 21.42 18.51
CA THR A 37 -50.29 20.99 18.56
C THR A 37 -50.93 20.83 17.19
N ARG A 38 -50.42 21.53 16.17
CA ARG A 38 -51.07 21.66 14.85
C ARG A 38 -50.42 20.82 13.75
N HIS A 39 -49.15 20.45 13.92
CA HIS A 39 -48.38 19.71 12.93
C HIS A 39 -47.74 18.48 13.57
N GLU A 40 -48.25 17.29 13.26
CA GLU A 40 -47.71 16.02 13.77
C GLU A 40 -46.21 15.86 13.42
N ASP A 41 -45.82 16.34 12.23
CA ASP A 41 -44.43 16.33 11.78
C ASP A 41 -43.52 17.24 12.59
N PHE A 42 -44.04 18.27 13.28
CA PHE A 42 -43.22 19.16 14.09
C PHE A 42 -42.60 18.44 15.30
N GLN A 43 -43.29 17.41 15.82
CA GLN A 43 -42.73 16.51 16.85
C GLN A 43 -41.47 15.79 16.38
N LYS A 44 -41.25 15.66 15.07
CA LYS A 44 -40.06 15.02 14.51
C LYS A 44 -38.82 15.87 14.73
N ILE A 45 -38.95 17.19 14.63
CA ILE A 45 -37.84 18.15 14.72
C ILE A 45 -37.69 18.82 16.09
N LEU A 46 -38.66 18.67 17.00
CA LEU A 46 -38.57 19.19 18.38
C LEU A 46 -37.57 18.41 19.25
N ASN A 47 -36.71 19.13 19.97
CA ASN A 47 -35.83 18.62 21.01
C ASN A 47 -36.59 18.45 22.34
N PRO A 48 -36.82 17.22 22.84
CA PRO A 48 -37.54 16.98 24.09
C PRO A 48 -36.71 17.26 25.35
N TYR A 49 -35.40 17.49 25.19
CA TYR A 49 -34.46 17.78 26.28
C TYR A 49 -34.10 19.26 26.37
N ALA A 50 -34.80 20.14 25.62
CA ALA A 50 -34.58 21.57 25.64
C ALA A 50 -34.61 22.10 27.09
N ASN A 51 -33.55 22.79 27.49
CA ASN A 51 -33.40 23.22 28.87
C ASN A 51 -34.29 24.45 29.16
N GLN A 52 -35.26 24.31 30.08
CA GLN A 52 -36.08 25.45 30.51
C GLN A 52 -35.29 26.58 31.18
N LYS A 53 -34.03 26.33 31.61
CA LYS A 53 -33.15 27.33 32.26
C LYS A 53 -32.42 28.29 31.32
N ILE A 54 -32.61 28.22 30.00
CA ILE A 54 -31.99 29.18 29.05
C ILE A 54 -32.30 30.63 29.44
N LEU A 55 -33.43 30.88 30.12
CA LEU A 55 -33.87 32.19 30.55
C LEU A 55 -33.13 32.77 31.76
N ASP A 56 -32.61 31.91 32.64
CA ASP A 56 -31.93 32.36 33.85
C ASP A 56 -30.46 32.73 33.59
N ASP A 57 -29.87 32.19 32.51
CA ASP A 57 -28.45 32.34 32.17
C ASP A 57 -28.15 33.41 31.10
N ILE A 58 -29.18 34.00 30.47
CA ILE A 58 -28.99 35.12 29.55
C ILE A 58 -28.60 36.36 30.36
N LYS A 59 -27.29 36.57 30.52
CA LYS A 59 -26.73 37.81 31.05
C LYS A 59 -27.25 38.97 30.19
N ILE A 60 -27.76 40.02 30.84
CA ILE A 60 -28.55 41.18 30.34
C ILE A 60 -27.94 41.92 29.11
N LYS A 61 -26.74 41.57 28.67
CA LYS A 61 -26.02 42.16 27.53
C LYS A 61 -26.30 41.47 26.19
N VAL A 62 -27.58 41.18 25.89
CA VAL A 62 -28.00 40.59 24.59
C VAL A 62 -28.06 41.64 23.49
N PHE A 63 -28.34 42.88 23.85
CA PHE A 63 -28.40 44.02 22.96
C PHE A 63 -27.12 44.83 23.19
N ASP A 64 -26.31 45.01 22.14
CA ASP A 64 -25.01 45.68 22.25
C ASP A 64 -25.20 47.20 22.35
N ASP A 65 -25.83 47.80 21.33
CA ASP A 65 -26.26 49.21 21.28
C ASP A 65 -27.77 49.28 20.98
N PHE A 66 -28.49 50.27 21.52
CA PHE A 66 -29.94 50.49 21.24
C PHE A 66 -30.19 51.26 19.93
N ASP A 67 -29.35 51.02 18.92
CA ASP A 67 -29.64 51.43 17.54
C ASP A 67 -30.39 50.32 16.79
N GLU A 68 -30.91 50.63 15.61
CA GLU A 68 -31.74 49.71 14.83
C GLU A 68 -31.03 48.37 14.54
N GLN A 69 -29.72 48.41 14.29
CA GLN A 69 -28.92 47.24 13.95
C GLN A 69 -28.59 46.40 15.19
N GLY A 70 -28.26 47.04 16.31
CA GLY A 70 -27.98 46.41 17.58
C GLY A 70 -29.19 45.69 18.15
N VAL A 71 -30.37 46.31 18.05
CA VAL A 71 -31.65 45.67 18.41
C VAL A 71 -31.92 44.47 17.51
N ALA A 72 -31.85 44.62 16.19
CA ALA A 72 -32.07 43.52 15.25
C ALA A 72 -31.13 42.32 15.50
N ASN A 73 -29.84 42.59 15.76
CA ASN A 73 -28.85 41.56 16.09
C ASN A 73 -29.15 40.87 17.42
N GLY A 74 -29.59 41.61 18.43
CA GLY A 74 -29.99 41.03 19.71
C GLY A 74 -31.22 40.13 19.59
N VAL A 75 -32.23 40.56 18.82
CA VAL A 75 -33.41 39.74 18.50
C VAL A 75 -33.01 38.47 17.77
N ASP A 76 -32.13 38.57 16.76
CA ASP A 76 -31.62 37.41 16.01
C ASP A 76 -30.95 36.39 16.92
N ARG A 77 -30.01 36.86 17.75
CA ARG A 77 -29.27 36.02 18.70
C ARG A 77 -30.20 35.29 19.66
N LEU A 78 -31.22 35.98 20.16
CA LEU A 78 -32.16 35.38 21.11
C LEU A 78 -33.04 34.32 20.46
N ILE A 79 -33.60 34.59 19.28
CA ILE A 79 -34.40 33.61 18.52
C ILE A 79 -33.54 32.40 18.14
N ASP A 80 -32.31 32.62 17.65
CA ASP A 80 -31.35 31.57 17.28
C ASP A 80 -31.01 30.68 18.49
N THR A 81 -30.72 31.28 19.65
CA THR A 81 -30.41 30.55 20.89
C THR A 81 -31.58 29.67 21.32
N ILE A 82 -32.79 30.23 21.37
CA ILE A 82 -33.98 29.48 21.81
C ILE A 82 -34.31 28.37 20.81
N LEU A 83 -34.34 28.65 19.51
CA LEU A 83 -34.71 27.65 18.51
C LEU A 83 -33.67 26.54 18.37
N ARG A 84 -32.36 26.81 18.50
CA ARG A 84 -31.33 25.75 18.50
C ARG A 84 -31.47 24.78 19.66
N GLU A 85 -31.87 25.28 20.81
CA GLU A 85 -32.10 24.45 21.98
C GLU A 85 -33.39 23.62 21.82
N HIS A 86 -34.40 24.15 21.14
CA HIS A 86 -35.71 23.51 21.01
C HIS A 86 -35.90 22.69 19.72
N LEU A 87 -35.03 22.82 18.72
CA LEU A 87 -35.11 22.12 17.43
C LEU A 87 -33.84 21.29 17.17
N PHE A 88 -34.00 20.00 16.84
CA PHE A 88 -32.89 19.11 16.45
C PHE A 88 -32.19 19.54 15.15
N TYR A 89 -32.97 20.10 14.21
CA TYR A 89 -32.49 20.56 12.92
C TYR A 89 -32.74 22.06 12.80
N TYR A 90 -31.68 22.85 12.95
CA TYR A 90 -31.72 24.30 12.83
C TYR A 90 -30.67 24.77 11.81
N PRO A 91 -31.06 25.12 10.57
CA PRO A 91 -30.12 25.62 9.60
C PRO A 91 -29.62 27.01 10.02
N LYS A 92 -28.33 27.27 9.83
CA LYS A 92 -27.74 28.58 10.13
C LYS A 92 -28.46 29.65 9.30
N SER A 93 -29.17 30.56 9.97
CA SER A 93 -30.03 31.53 9.30
C SER A 93 -29.22 32.71 8.72
N LYS A 94 -29.80 33.42 7.75
CA LYS A 94 -29.29 34.72 7.28
C LYS A 94 -29.63 35.79 8.34
N ALA A 95 -28.71 36.74 8.55
CA ALA A 95 -28.93 37.87 9.46
C ALA A 95 -30.25 38.59 9.14
N ILE A 96 -30.98 38.99 10.18
CA ILE A 96 -32.25 39.72 10.07
C ILE A 96 -31.99 41.08 9.40
N ASN A 97 -32.85 41.47 8.44
CA ASN A 97 -32.84 42.83 7.91
C ASN A 97 -33.45 43.78 8.96
N PRO A 98 -32.74 44.82 9.45
CA PRO A 98 -33.24 45.73 10.48
C PRO A 98 -34.58 46.39 10.13
N LEU A 99 -34.85 46.60 8.84
CA LEU A 99 -36.12 47.16 8.34
C LEU A 99 -37.37 46.32 8.70
N VAL A 100 -37.19 45.07 9.12
CA VAL A 100 -38.29 44.17 9.49
C VAL A 100 -38.92 44.55 10.84
N LEU A 101 -38.21 45.26 11.71
CA LEU A 101 -38.72 45.69 13.02
C LEU A 101 -39.64 46.92 12.97
N GLY A 102 -39.82 47.52 11.78
CA GLY A 102 -40.80 48.58 11.55
C GLY A 102 -40.53 49.86 12.34
N ASP A 103 -41.58 50.39 12.99
CA ASP A 103 -41.54 51.61 13.80
C ASP A 103 -41.15 51.37 15.27
N PHE A 104 -40.67 50.16 15.59
CA PHE A 104 -40.35 49.72 16.95
C PHE A 104 -41.53 49.80 17.95
N SER A 105 -42.77 49.92 17.48
CA SER A 105 -43.95 49.70 18.33
C SER A 105 -44.00 48.24 18.80
N GLU A 106 -44.61 48.00 19.96
CA GLU A 106 -44.77 46.65 20.51
C GLU A 106 -45.47 45.71 19.50
N GLU A 107 -46.47 46.22 18.79
CA GLU A 107 -47.19 45.48 17.75
C GLU A 107 -46.30 45.15 16.54
N ALA A 108 -45.52 46.11 16.04
CA ALA A 108 -44.59 45.88 14.93
C ALA A 108 -43.51 44.85 15.30
N ILE A 109 -42.95 44.93 16.51
CA ILE A 109 -41.95 44.00 17.03
C ILE A 109 -42.54 42.59 17.12
N ILE A 110 -43.75 42.44 17.68
CA ILE A 110 -44.41 41.13 17.79
C ILE A 110 -44.64 40.51 16.41
N ASN A 111 -45.14 41.30 15.45
CA ASN A 111 -45.40 40.82 14.09
C ASN A 111 -44.11 40.37 13.39
N ALA A 112 -43.07 41.19 13.47
CA ALA A 112 -41.74 40.90 12.95
C ALA A 112 -41.16 39.59 13.52
N VAL A 113 -41.12 39.49 14.85
CA VAL A 113 -40.60 38.31 15.56
C VAL A 113 -41.39 37.05 15.21
N THR A 114 -42.72 37.16 15.10
CA THR A 114 -43.58 36.04 14.69
C THR A 114 -43.21 35.53 13.31
N GLN A 115 -43.11 36.42 12.33
CA GLN A 115 -42.75 36.06 10.96
C GLN A 115 -41.38 35.37 10.90
N ILE A 116 -40.38 35.92 11.59
CA ILE A 116 -39.02 35.36 11.63
C ILE A 116 -39.02 33.94 12.22
N ILE A 117 -39.74 33.73 13.32
CA ILE A 117 -39.82 32.43 13.98
C ILE A 117 -40.52 31.41 13.08
N ASP A 118 -41.65 31.78 12.48
CA ASP A 118 -42.41 30.89 11.59
C ASP A 118 -41.60 30.50 10.35
N GLU A 119 -40.92 31.45 9.69
CA GLU A 119 -40.05 31.15 8.55
C GLU A 119 -38.93 30.18 8.92
N ARG A 120 -38.30 30.35 10.09
CA ARG A 120 -37.22 29.47 10.55
C ARG A 120 -37.71 28.09 10.92
N ILE A 121 -38.85 28.01 11.60
CA ILE A 121 -39.51 26.74 11.89
C ILE A 121 -39.83 25.99 10.58
N LEU A 122 -40.39 26.69 9.58
CA LEU A 122 -40.71 26.10 8.28
C LEU A 122 -39.45 25.59 7.55
N ALA A 123 -38.36 26.37 7.56
CA ALA A 123 -37.10 25.96 6.94
C ALA A 123 -36.49 24.71 7.60
N SER A 124 -36.73 24.49 8.90
CA SER A 124 -36.28 23.30 9.62
C SER A 124 -36.97 22.00 9.18
N PHE A 125 -38.04 22.05 8.37
CA PHE A 125 -38.70 20.86 7.82
C PHE A 125 -38.14 20.37 6.47
N ILE A 126 -37.31 21.15 5.78
CA ILE A 126 -36.85 20.79 4.43
C ILE A 126 -35.74 19.74 4.54
N GLU A 127 -36.10 18.48 4.33
CA GLU A 127 -35.15 17.39 4.12
C GLU A 127 -34.22 17.71 2.95
N ILE A 128 -32.90 17.62 3.16
CA ILE A 128 -31.93 17.61 2.05
C ILE A 128 -32.21 16.32 1.24
N PRO A 129 -32.48 16.39 -0.08
CA PRO A 129 -32.75 15.19 -0.86
C PRO A 129 -31.50 14.30 -0.89
N ILE A 130 -31.66 13.07 -0.41
CA ILE A 130 -30.66 12.01 -0.57
C ILE A 130 -30.59 11.69 -2.07
N ASN A 131 -29.50 12.12 -2.71
CA ASN A 131 -29.28 11.91 -4.13
C ASN A 131 -29.18 10.41 -4.47
N THR A 132 -29.67 10.08 -5.65
CA THR A 132 -30.27 8.81 -6.07
C THR A 132 -29.26 7.70 -6.40
N GLN A 133 -29.59 6.48 -5.93
CA GLN A 133 -29.32 5.13 -6.48
C GLN A 133 -27.92 4.77 -7.02
N ALA A 134 -27.21 3.92 -6.27
CA ALA A 134 -26.35 2.88 -6.83
C ALA A 134 -26.95 1.50 -6.53
N GLN A 135 -27.05 0.64 -7.55
CA GLN A 135 -27.69 -0.67 -7.46
C GLN A 135 -27.05 -1.60 -6.41
N PRO A 136 -27.83 -2.49 -5.76
CA PRO A 136 -27.33 -3.39 -4.75
C PRO A 136 -26.38 -4.43 -5.37
N LYS A 137 -25.09 -4.35 -5.05
CA LYS A 137 -24.18 -5.48 -5.22
C LYS A 137 -24.54 -6.56 -4.19
N LYS A 138 -24.51 -7.83 -4.63
CA LYS A 138 -24.82 -9.03 -3.85
C LYS A 138 -24.25 -8.96 -2.43
N GLN A 139 -25.08 -9.26 -1.44
CA GLN A 139 -24.69 -9.44 -0.03
C GLN A 139 -23.49 -10.38 0.07
N THR A 140 -22.30 -9.82 0.26
CA THR A 140 -21.14 -10.55 0.76
C THR A 140 -21.20 -10.48 2.28
N THR A 141 -21.61 -11.57 2.91
CA THR A 141 -21.54 -11.72 4.37
C THR A 141 -20.09 -11.52 4.81
N TYR A 142 -19.80 -10.43 5.51
CA TYR A 142 -18.49 -10.19 6.13
C TYR A 142 -18.29 -11.22 7.24
N ASN A 143 -17.65 -12.33 6.89
CA ASN A 143 -17.15 -13.31 7.83
C ASN A 143 -15.63 -13.31 7.75
N SER A 144 -14.99 -12.46 8.55
CA SER A 144 -13.56 -12.61 8.82
C SER A 144 -13.36 -13.83 9.71
N THR A 145 -12.78 -14.90 9.16
CA THR A 145 -12.55 -16.16 9.88
C THR A 145 -11.50 -16.05 10.98
N ASN A 146 -10.61 -15.05 10.95
CA ASN A 146 -9.42 -14.99 11.82
C ASN A 146 -9.38 -13.83 12.83
N SER A 147 -10.33 -12.90 12.82
CA SER A 147 -10.38 -11.80 13.78
C SER A 147 -11.47 -12.00 14.83
N ASN A 148 -11.13 -11.95 16.11
CA ASN A 148 -12.11 -11.89 17.20
C ASN A 148 -12.57 -10.44 17.43
N GLN A 149 -12.85 -9.70 16.37
CA GLN A 149 -13.38 -8.34 16.47
C GLN A 149 -14.81 -8.30 15.97
N TYR A 150 -15.63 -7.52 16.66
CA TYR A 150 -17.05 -7.39 16.38
C TYR A 150 -17.43 -5.93 16.37
N VAL A 151 -18.20 -5.51 15.36
CA VAL A 151 -19.03 -4.32 15.44
C VAL A 151 -20.42 -4.78 15.86
N TYR A 152 -21.06 -4.03 16.75
CA TYR A 152 -22.36 -4.41 17.31
C TYR A 152 -23.32 -3.23 17.39
N ILE A 153 -24.60 -3.56 17.45
CA ILE A 153 -25.66 -2.68 17.90
C ILE A 153 -26.16 -3.23 19.24
N LEU A 154 -26.11 -2.41 20.29
CA LEU A 154 -26.84 -2.66 21.52
C LEU A 154 -28.12 -1.84 21.54
N TYR A 155 -29.16 -2.41 22.11
CA TYR A 155 -30.39 -1.71 22.44
C TYR A 155 -30.66 -1.87 23.93
N ASN A 156 -31.44 -0.94 24.49
CA ASN A 156 -31.87 -1.02 25.87
C ASN A 156 -33.39 -1.16 25.88
N GLU A 157 -33.91 -2.24 26.47
CA GLU A 157 -35.33 -2.55 26.43
C GLU A 157 -36.19 -1.48 27.07
N ILE A 158 -35.75 -0.89 28.19
CA ILE A 158 -36.49 0.17 28.87
C ILE A 158 -36.55 1.41 27.97
N LEU A 159 -35.41 1.82 27.40
CA LEU A 159 -35.37 2.95 26.48
C LEU A 159 -36.19 2.71 25.20
N TYR A 160 -36.26 1.47 24.74
CA TYR A 160 -36.96 1.09 23.51
C TYR A 160 -38.46 0.90 23.72
N GLN A 161 -38.88 0.16 24.74
CA GLN A 161 -40.28 -0.24 24.96
C GLN A 161 -41.03 0.77 25.83
N GLU A 162 -40.44 1.25 26.92
CA GLU A 162 -41.11 2.16 27.86
C GLU A 162 -41.02 3.61 27.42
N TYR A 163 -39.86 4.03 26.93
CA TYR A 163 -39.63 5.42 26.52
C TYR A 163 -39.72 5.65 25.00
N ASN A 164 -39.88 4.59 24.20
CA ASN A 164 -40.02 4.65 22.74
C ASN A 164 -38.92 5.46 22.02
N THR A 165 -37.72 5.49 22.59
CA THR A 165 -36.65 6.41 22.16
C THR A 165 -35.92 5.97 20.90
N HIS A 166 -35.99 4.68 20.53
CA HIS A 166 -35.22 4.09 19.43
C HIS A 166 -33.72 4.43 19.50
N ILE A 167 -33.18 4.51 20.72
CA ILE A 167 -31.77 4.74 20.96
C ILE A 167 -31.02 3.41 20.92
N TYR A 168 -30.00 3.38 20.07
CA TYR A 168 -29.10 2.27 19.90
C TYR A 168 -27.68 2.70 20.21
N LYS A 169 -26.90 1.84 20.85
CA LYS A 169 -25.46 2.05 21.04
C LYS A 169 -24.72 1.24 20.00
N ILE A 170 -23.97 1.92 19.14
CA ILE A 170 -23.15 1.27 18.12
C ILE A 170 -21.70 1.39 18.54
N GLY A 171 -20.97 0.29 18.53
CA GLY A 171 -19.56 0.29 18.84
C GLY A 171 -18.87 -0.99 18.43
N TRP A 172 -17.59 -1.10 18.77
CA TRP A 172 -16.80 -2.30 18.51
C TRP A 172 -16.22 -2.93 19.80
N THR A 173 -15.84 -4.21 19.70
CA THR A 173 -15.14 -4.92 20.77
C THR A 173 -14.23 -6.02 20.20
N SER A 174 -13.13 -6.31 20.90
CA SER A 174 -12.26 -7.48 20.68
C SER A 174 -12.70 -8.72 21.47
N ARG A 175 -13.79 -8.60 22.23
CA ARG A 175 -14.45 -9.69 22.98
C ARG A 175 -15.79 -9.99 22.32
N THR A 176 -16.62 -10.86 22.89
CA THR A 176 -17.99 -11.02 22.39
C THR A 176 -18.83 -9.78 22.71
N PRO A 177 -19.74 -9.36 21.82
CA PRO A 177 -20.67 -8.25 22.11
C PRO A 177 -21.52 -8.48 23.37
N GLN A 178 -21.81 -9.74 23.71
CA GLN A 178 -22.55 -10.07 24.93
C GLN A 178 -21.78 -9.66 26.19
N ILE A 179 -20.49 -10.02 26.29
CA ILE A 179 -19.64 -9.60 27.42
C ILE A 179 -19.62 -8.07 27.52
N ARG A 180 -19.51 -7.38 26.39
CA ARG A 180 -19.48 -5.92 26.36
C ARG A 180 -20.82 -5.30 26.82
N ALA A 181 -21.95 -5.90 26.42
CA ALA A 181 -23.27 -5.46 26.84
C ALA A 181 -23.47 -5.61 28.36
N ASP A 182 -22.99 -6.72 28.93
CA ASP A 182 -23.05 -6.98 30.37
C ASP A 182 -22.20 -5.98 31.17
N GLU A 183 -20.98 -5.68 30.71
CA GLU A 183 -20.11 -4.67 31.33
C GLU A 183 -20.74 -3.28 31.38
N ILE A 184 -21.35 -2.85 30.28
CA ILE A 184 -22.00 -1.53 30.21
C ILE A 184 -23.24 -1.50 31.10
N SER A 185 -23.97 -2.61 31.18
CA SER A 185 -25.18 -2.74 32.01
C SER A 185 -24.89 -2.71 33.51
N GLN A 186 -23.65 -2.97 33.93
CA GLN A 186 -23.22 -2.93 35.33
C GLN A 186 -22.76 -1.54 35.79
N GLY A 187 -22.73 -0.54 34.89
CA GLY A 187 -22.33 0.82 35.22
C GLY A 187 -23.32 1.53 36.16
N THR A 188 -22.79 2.34 37.09
CA THR A 188 -23.62 3.18 37.96
C THR A 188 -24.37 4.25 37.15
N GLY A 189 -25.66 4.42 37.43
CA GLY A 189 -26.51 5.41 36.73
C GLY A 189 -27.03 4.97 35.35
N VAL A 190 -26.83 3.71 34.95
CA VAL A 190 -27.37 3.20 33.68
C VAL A 190 -28.83 2.77 33.85
N VAL A 191 -29.72 3.34 33.05
CA VAL A 191 -31.14 2.99 33.03
C VAL A 191 -31.31 1.66 32.29
N GLY A 192 -31.64 0.58 33.00
CA GLY A 192 -31.90 -0.74 32.40
C GLY A 192 -30.66 -1.49 31.89
N LYS A 193 -30.88 -2.67 31.29
CA LYS A 193 -29.80 -3.50 30.72
C LYS A 193 -29.68 -3.28 29.21
N TRP A 194 -28.46 -3.08 28.75
CA TRP A 194 -28.12 -3.13 27.33
C TRP A 194 -28.08 -4.59 26.88
N LYS A 195 -28.68 -4.86 25.73
CA LYS A 195 -28.71 -6.17 25.09
C LYS A 195 -28.15 -6.08 23.67
N VAL A 196 -27.53 -7.15 23.22
CA VAL A 196 -27.04 -7.24 21.83
C VAL A 196 -28.25 -7.39 20.92
N GLY A 197 -28.44 -6.42 20.04
CA GLY A 197 -29.48 -6.47 19.02
C GLY A 197 -28.96 -7.04 17.70
N HIS A 198 -27.75 -6.66 17.30
CA HIS A 198 -27.10 -7.19 16.11
C HIS A 198 -25.58 -7.14 16.24
N GLN A 199 -24.88 -8.00 15.50
CA GLN A 199 -23.41 -8.00 15.47
C GLN A 199 -22.88 -8.48 14.13
N TRP A 200 -21.72 -7.94 13.75
CA TRP A 200 -20.94 -8.36 12.59
C TRP A 200 -19.54 -8.74 13.06
N LYS A 201 -19.06 -9.91 12.62
CA LYS A 201 -17.68 -10.33 12.86
C LYS A 201 -16.79 -9.73 11.78
N VAL A 202 -15.88 -8.84 12.17
CA VAL A 202 -15.12 -8.01 11.23
C VAL A 202 -13.64 -8.09 11.53
N GLU A 203 -12.80 -7.78 10.55
CA GLU A 203 -11.34 -7.77 10.69
C GLU A 203 -10.84 -6.63 11.57
N ASP A 204 -11.30 -5.41 11.28
CA ASP A 204 -10.89 -4.19 11.97
C ASP A 204 -12.11 -3.45 12.49
N GLY A 205 -12.51 -3.77 13.72
CA GLY A 205 -13.71 -3.22 14.36
C GLY A 205 -13.59 -1.72 14.61
N HIS A 206 -12.40 -1.25 15.01
CA HIS A 206 -12.20 0.16 15.32
C HIS A 206 -12.32 1.04 14.06
N TRP A 207 -11.64 0.66 12.98
CA TRP A 207 -11.76 1.40 11.72
C TRP A 207 -13.20 1.47 11.23
N LEU A 208 -13.89 0.32 11.22
CA LEU A 208 -15.27 0.25 10.74
C LEU A 208 -16.24 1.05 11.61
N GLU A 209 -16.06 1.04 12.93
CA GLU A 209 -16.82 1.89 13.85
C GLU A 209 -16.69 3.37 13.49
N GLN A 210 -15.47 3.87 13.27
CA GLN A 210 -15.27 5.28 12.95
C GLN A 210 -15.91 5.67 11.62
N GLU A 211 -15.90 4.78 10.63
CA GLU A 211 -16.59 5.00 9.35
C GLU A 211 -18.11 4.97 9.50
N ILE A 212 -18.66 4.06 10.30
CA ILE A 212 -20.08 4.06 10.68
C ILE A 212 -20.44 5.37 11.39
N PHE A 213 -19.61 5.84 12.32
CA PHE A 213 -19.86 7.06 13.07
C PHE A 213 -19.89 8.30 12.17
N LYS A 214 -19.02 8.36 11.15
CA LYS A 214 -19.01 9.43 10.15
C LYS A 214 -20.24 9.34 9.25
N HIS A 215 -20.54 8.17 8.72
CA HIS A 215 -21.64 7.98 7.76
C HIS A 215 -23.02 8.22 8.39
N PHE A 216 -23.21 7.74 9.61
CA PHE A 216 -24.46 7.87 10.37
C PHE A 216 -24.41 9.03 11.38
N ALA A 217 -23.53 10.01 11.17
CA ALA A 217 -23.34 11.15 12.09
C ALA A 217 -24.65 11.90 12.38
N GLN A 218 -25.56 11.97 11.40
CA GLN A 218 -26.88 12.59 11.55
C GLN A 218 -27.78 11.94 12.62
N TYR A 219 -27.60 10.65 12.90
CA TYR A 219 -28.34 9.94 13.94
C TYR A 219 -27.60 9.94 15.27
N ARG A 220 -26.35 10.39 15.31
CA ARG A 220 -25.45 10.25 16.46
C ARG A 220 -25.76 11.30 17.52
N LEU A 221 -25.94 10.88 18.76
CA LEU A 221 -26.04 11.81 19.89
C LEU A 221 -24.66 12.46 20.14
N PRO A 222 -24.61 13.76 20.50
CA PRO A 222 -23.36 14.52 20.62
C PRO A 222 -22.30 13.80 21.46
N TYR A 223 -21.09 13.68 20.89
CA TYR A 223 -19.91 13.09 21.54
C TYR A 223 -20.10 11.68 22.14
N SER A 224 -21.05 10.89 21.62
CA SER A 224 -21.38 9.59 22.20
C SER A 224 -21.31 8.44 21.20
N GLU A 225 -21.35 7.21 21.69
CA GLU A 225 -21.55 5.99 20.88
C GLU A 225 -23.05 5.65 20.70
N GLN A 226 -23.94 6.55 21.13
CA GLN A 226 -25.38 6.37 21.07
C GLN A 226 -25.95 7.08 19.84
N PHE A 227 -26.93 6.44 19.21
CA PHE A 227 -27.58 6.90 17.99
C PHE A 227 -29.08 6.80 18.17
N ASN A 228 -29.80 7.85 17.78
CA ASN A 228 -31.24 7.88 17.77
C ASN A 228 -31.74 7.70 16.33
N PHE A 229 -32.19 6.48 16.03
CA PHE A 229 -32.83 6.16 14.75
C PHE A 229 -34.35 6.24 14.91
N LYS A 230 -34.86 7.44 15.16
CA LYS A 230 -36.27 7.71 15.52
C LYS A 230 -37.25 6.96 14.63
N GLY A 231 -38.10 6.13 15.25
CA GLY A 231 -39.14 5.35 14.57
C GLY A 231 -38.65 4.20 13.70
N GLN A 232 -37.37 3.85 13.76
CA GLN A 232 -36.80 2.73 13.02
C GLN A 232 -36.48 1.58 13.96
N THR A 233 -36.98 0.39 13.64
CA THR A 233 -36.72 -0.80 14.45
C THR A 233 -35.25 -1.21 14.35
N LEU A 234 -34.83 -2.03 15.31
CA LEU A 234 -33.47 -2.59 15.37
C LEU A 234 -33.09 -3.28 14.06
N GLU A 235 -34.03 -4.02 13.47
CA GLU A 235 -33.83 -4.77 12.23
C GLU A 235 -33.55 -3.82 11.06
N LYS A 236 -34.29 -2.70 10.98
CA LYS A 236 -34.10 -1.69 9.92
C LYS A 236 -32.77 -0.96 10.05
N VAL A 237 -32.33 -0.69 11.28
CA VAL A 237 -31.00 -0.10 11.56
C VAL A 237 -29.89 -1.09 11.22
N ALA A 238 -30.03 -2.35 11.65
CA ALA A 238 -29.08 -3.41 11.31
C ALA A 238 -28.98 -3.63 9.79
N GLU A 239 -30.09 -3.55 9.07
CA GLU A 239 -30.08 -3.64 7.61
C GLU A 239 -29.31 -2.47 6.97
N GLN A 240 -29.54 -1.23 7.40
CA GLN A 240 -28.83 -0.07 6.88
C GLN A 240 -27.33 -0.15 7.12
N ILE A 241 -26.91 -0.52 8.33
CA ILE A 241 -25.50 -0.70 8.65
C ILE A 241 -24.92 -1.87 7.84
N SER A 242 -25.64 -2.98 7.71
CA SER A 242 -25.21 -4.11 6.86
C SER A 242 -24.99 -3.67 5.39
N ARG A 243 -25.89 -2.86 4.84
CA ARG A 243 -25.74 -2.28 3.48
C ARG A 243 -24.52 -1.36 3.40
N PHE A 244 -24.28 -0.53 4.41
CA PHE A 244 -23.10 0.33 4.48
C PHE A 244 -21.81 -0.49 4.48
N ILE A 245 -21.70 -1.49 5.35
CA ILE A 245 -20.53 -2.38 5.45
C ILE A 245 -20.30 -3.08 4.10
N ASN A 246 -21.37 -3.54 3.43
CA ASN A 246 -21.29 -4.14 2.10
C ASN A 246 -20.75 -3.21 1.01
N ASN A 247 -20.99 -1.90 1.12
CA ASN A 247 -20.58 -0.94 0.12
C ASN A 247 -19.21 -0.29 0.38
N HIS A 248 -18.74 -0.23 1.63
CA HIS A 248 -17.49 0.46 2.00
C HIS A 248 -16.20 -0.36 1.80
N GLY A 249 -16.31 -1.61 1.32
CA GLY A 249 -15.16 -2.45 0.96
C GLY A 249 -14.33 -2.94 2.16
N GLU A 250 -13.14 -3.49 1.87
CA GLU A 250 -12.23 -4.06 2.87
C GLU A 250 -11.46 -2.98 3.64
N SER A 251 -11.09 -3.25 4.90
CA SER A 251 -10.26 -2.34 5.72
C SER A 251 -8.91 -2.04 5.03
N PRO A 252 -8.35 -0.83 5.21
CA PRO A 252 -6.98 -0.52 4.79
C PRO A 252 -5.93 -1.54 5.28
N LYS A 253 -6.14 -2.18 6.44
CA LYS A 253 -5.23 -3.21 6.96
C LYS A 253 -5.16 -4.44 6.05
N ARG A 254 -6.30 -4.88 5.51
CA ARG A 254 -6.36 -6.02 4.60
C ARG A 254 -5.72 -5.72 3.26
N ALA A 255 -5.92 -4.50 2.75
CA ALA A 255 -5.27 -4.05 1.52
C ALA A 255 -3.74 -4.05 1.66
N VAL A 256 -3.22 -3.67 2.84
CA VAL A 256 -1.79 -3.76 3.16
C VAL A 256 -1.33 -5.21 3.27
N GLU A 257 -2.07 -6.08 3.97
CA GLU A 257 -1.71 -7.51 4.10
C GLU A 257 -1.68 -8.22 2.74
N ILE A 258 -2.66 -7.94 1.87
CA ILE A 258 -2.70 -8.47 0.50
C ILE A 258 -1.50 -7.96 -0.30
N ALA A 259 -1.19 -6.66 -0.21
CA ALA A 259 -0.04 -6.07 -0.89
C ALA A 259 1.29 -6.65 -0.38
N GLU A 260 1.41 -6.91 0.92
CA GLU A 260 2.59 -7.56 1.52
C GLU A 260 2.72 -9.02 1.06
N LYS A 261 1.63 -9.78 1.03
CA LYS A 261 1.64 -11.15 0.50
C LYS A 261 2.03 -11.21 -0.96
N LEU A 262 1.51 -10.29 -1.78
CA LEU A 262 1.89 -10.18 -3.20
C LEU A 262 3.39 -9.87 -3.34
N LYS A 263 3.91 -8.89 -2.59
CA LYS A 263 5.35 -8.58 -2.57
C LYS A 263 6.19 -9.77 -2.12
N GLN A 264 5.73 -10.54 -1.14
CA GLN A 264 6.43 -11.73 -0.68
C GLN A 264 6.45 -12.83 -1.75
N GLN A 265 5.32 -13.08 -2.41
CA GLN A 265 5.24 -14.03 -3.52
C GLN A 265 6.16 -13.62 -4.69
N GLU A 266 6.22 -12.33 -5.03
CA GLU A 266 7.12 -11.80 -6.04
C GLU A 266 8.60 -12.03 -5.66
N ARG A 267 8.97 -11.77 -4.40
CA ARG A 267 10.32 -12.03 -3.88
C ARG A 267 10.68 -13.50 -3.93
N GLU A 268 9.77 -14.39 -3.54
CA GLU A 268 9.98 -15.84 -3.58
C GLU A 268 10.08 -16.36 -5.02
N HIS A 269 9.29 -15.82 -5.94
CA HIS A 269 9.40 -16.14 -7.36
C HIS A 269 10.74 -15.67 -7.95
N ALA A 270 11.16 -14.44 -7.67
CA ALA A 270 12.44 -13.90 -8.10
C ALA A 270 13.63 -14.70 -7.53
N ALA A 271 13.56 -15.09 -6.24
CA ALA A 271 14.57 -15.94 -5.62
C ALA A 271 14.67 -17.33 -6.29
N ARG A 272 13.54 -17.93 -6.68
CA ARG A 272 13.53 -19.21 -7.41
C ARG A 272 14.19 -19.09 -8.78
N ILE A 273 13.85 -18.05 -9.56
CA ILE A 273 14.47 -17.79 -10.87
C ILE A 273 15.99 -17.63 -10.71
N TYR A 274 16.42 -16.81 -9.75
CA TYR A 274 17.84 -16.59 -9.49
C TYR A 274 18.59 -17.89 -9.13
N GLN A 275 17.98 -18.74 -8.30
CA GLN A 275 18.55 -20.06 -7.96
C GLN A 275 18.66 -20.99 -9.18
N GLU A 276 17.68 -20.97 -10.09
CA GLU A 276 17.76 -21.74 -11.34
C GLU A 276 18.87 -21.24 -12.27
N GLU A 277 19.07 -19.92 -12.36
CA GLU A 277 20.17 -19.33 -13.12
C GLU A 277 21.54 -19.72 -12.55
N LEU A 278 21.70 -19.67 -11.22
CA LEU A 278 22.93 -20.11 -10.56
C LEU A 278 23.23 -21.58 -10.87
N LYS A 279 22.24 -22.47 -10.83
CA LYS A 279 22.41 -23.89 -11.21
C LYS A 279 22.83 -24.06 -12.66
N LYS A 280 22.26 -23.28 -13.59
CA LYS A 280 22.66 -23.31 -15.01
C LYS A 280 24.12 -22.88 -15.19
N ILE A 281 24.55 -21.84 -14.47
CA ILE A 281 25.94 -21.36 -14.47
C ILE A 281 26.87 -22.44 -13.90
N GLU A 282 26.49 -23.07 -12.79
CA GLU A 282 27.28 -24.14 -12.16
C GLU A 282 27.43 -25.37 -13.09
N ILE A 283 26.34 -25.80 -13.73
CA ILE A 283 26.36 -26.91 -14.71
C ILE A 283 27.28 -26.55 -15.88
N LYS A 284 27.17 -25.33 -16.42
CA LYS A 284 28.03 -24.86 -17.50
C LYS A 284 29.50 -24.81 -17.09
N ASN A 285 29.81 -24.26 -15.92
CA ASN A 285 31.18 -24.20 -15.39
C ASN A 285 31.76 -25.61 -15.19
N THR A 286 30.96 -26.56 -14.71
CA THR A 286 31.37 -27.97 -14.55
C THR A 286 31.65 -28.61 -15.91
N TYR A 287 30.75 -28.41 -16.88
CA TYR A 287 30.93 -28.87 -18.26
C TYR A 287 32.19 -28.30 -18.91
N ASP A 288 32.42 -26.99 -18.76
CA ASP A 288 33.60 -26.30 -19.32
C ASP A 288 34.89 -26.79 -18.66
N LYS A 289 34.86 -27.05 -17.35
CA LYS A 289 35.99 -27.62 -16.60
C LYS A 289 36.32 -29.05 -17.07
N GLU A 290 35.32 -29.88 -17.32
CA GLU A 290 35.53 -31.21 -17.90
C GLU A 290 36.11 -31.14 -19.31
N CYS A 291 35.57 -30.26 -20.16
CA CYS A 291 36.08 -30.07 -21.52
C CYS A 291 37.55 -29.62 -21.48
N LYS A 292 37.89 -28.65 -20.63
CA LYS A 292 39.27 -28.18 -20.45
C LYS A 292 40.19 -29.31 -20.00
N LYS A 293 39.79 -30.10 -18.99
CA LYS A 293 40.57 -31.24 -18.51
C LYS A 293 40.86 -32.25 -19.64
N ILE A 294 39.86 -32.60 -20.45
CA ILE A 294 40.06 -33.54 -21.56
C ILE A 294 40.98 -32.94 -22.63
N LYS A 295 40.85 -31.65 -22.94
CA LYS A 295 41.75 -30.96 -23.88
C LYS A 295 43.19 -30.99 -23.37
N ASP A 296 43.42 -30.65 -22.11
CA ASP A 296 44.75 -30.68 -21.50
C ASP A 296 45.35 -32.09 -21.55
N GLU A 297 44.57 -33.14 -21.27
CA GLU A 297 45.00 -34.54 -21.36
C GLU A 297 45.33 -34.97 -22.81
N VAL A 298 44.53 -34.53 -23.78
CA VAL A 298 44.77 -34.79 -25.21
C VAL A 298 46.04 -34.08 -25.68
N ASP A 299 46.22 -32.81 -25.34
CA ASP A 299 47.40 -32.02 -25.70
C ASP A 299 48.68 -32.63 -25.12
N GLN A 300 48.65 -33.06 -23.84
CA GLN A 300 49.76 -33.78 -23.22
C GLN A 300 50.07 -35.09 -23.93
N ARG A 301 49.03 -35.88 -24.30
CA ARG A 301 49.22 -37.15 -24.99
C ARG A 301 49.78 -36.96 -26.40
N VAL A 302 49.29 -35.97 -27.13
CA VAL A 302 49.79 -35.62 -28.47
C VAL A 302 51.24 -35.17 -28.39
N TYR A 303 51.57 -34.31 -27.43
CA TYR A 303 52.96 -33.89 -27.19
C TYR A 303 53.88 -35.09 -26.93
N TYR A 304 53.46 -36.01 -26.06
CA TYR A 304 54.22 -37.24 -25.79
C TYR A 304 54.41 -38.11 -27.05
N LEU A 305 53.37 -38.30 -27.86
CA LEU A 305 53.46 -39.09 -29.10
C LEU A 305 54.38 -38.44 -30.13
N ILE A 306 54.31 -37.12 -30.28
CA ILE A 306 55.23 -36.36 -31.16
C ILE A 306 56.66 -36.54 -30.68
N GLN A 307 56.93 -36.41 -29.38
CA GLN A 307 58.28 -36.59 -28.82
C GLN A 307 58.78 -38.02 -29.03
N LYS A 308 57.94 -39.03 -28.77
CA LYS A 308 58.29 -40.45 -28.97
C LYS A 308 58.64 -40.78 -30.42
N GLU A 309 57.98 -40.16 -31.41
CA GLU A 309 58.30 -40.36 -32.83
C GLU A 309 59.52 -39.55 -33.28
N ILE A 310 59.80 -38.40 -32.66
CA ILE A 310 60.94 -37.53 -32.99
C ILE A 310 62.26 -38.00 -32.34
N GLU A 311 62.22 -38.47 -31.10
CA GLU A 311 63.39 -38.92 -30.33
C GLU A 311 64.29 -39.94 -31.06
N PRO A 312 63.78 -41.02 -31.69
CA PRO A 312 64.61 -41.95 -32.44
C PRO A 312 65.22 -41.32 -33.70
N ILE A 313 64.55 -40.34 -34.31
CA ILE A 313 65.07 -39.58 -35.46
C ILE A 313 66.26 -38.72 -35.01
N GLU A 314 66.13 -38.06 -33.86
CA GLU A 314 67.20 -37.25 -33.26
C GLU A 314 68.39 -38.12 -32.80
N LEU A 315 68.13 -39.30 -32.21
CA LEU A 315 69.17 -40.25 -31.81
C LEU A 315 69.96 -40.78 -33.01
N LYS A 316 69.26 -41.27 -34.04
CA LYS A 316 69.90 -41.75 -35.28
C LYS A 316 70.69 -40.65 -35.98
N GLN A 317 70.22 -39.40 -35.88
CA GLN A 317 70.94 -38.26 -36.41
C GLN A 317 72.18 -37.91 -35.57
N LYS A 318 72.11 -37.96 -34.24
CA LYS A 318 73.27 -37.77 -33.35
C LYS A 318 74.35 -38.82 -33.64
N GLU A 319 73.95 -40.06 -33.87
CA GLU A 319 74.83 -41.14 -34.30
C GLU A 319 75.46 -40.85 -35.68
N ASN A 320 74.66 -40.49 -36.69
CA ASN A 320 75.17 -40.09 -38.01
C ASN A 320 76.11 -38.88 -37.95
N ARG A 321 75.85 -37.91 -37.06
CA ARG A 321 76.73 -36.76 -36.83
C ARG A 321 78.05 -37.19 -36.19
N MET A 322 78.02 -38.14 -35.26
CA MET A 322 79.21 -38.72 -34.65
C MET A 322 80.07 -39.45 -35.69
N TRP A 323 79.44 -40.27 -36.54
CA TRP A 323 80.11 -40.92 -37.68
C TRP A 323 80.62 -39.94 -38.74
N PHE A 324 80.07 -38.73 -38.82
CA PHE A 324 80.57 -37.65 -39.68
C PHE A 324 81.82 -36.94 -39.14
N TYR A 325 81.92 -36.75 -37.81
CA TYR A 325 83.10 -36.10 -37.20
C TYR A 325 84.32 -37.02 -37.09
N ILE A 326 84.12 -38.33 -37.02
CA ILE A 326 85.22 -39.32 -36.91
C ILE A 326 86.17 -39.26 -38.12
N PRO A 327 85.72 -39.28 -39.40
CA PRO A 327 86.59 -39.11 -40.56
C PRO A 327 87.19 -37.71 -40.67
N LEU A 328 86.46 -36.67 -40.25
CA LEU A 328 86.95 -35.28 -40.24
C LEU A 328 88.20 -35.15 -39.36
N GLY A 329 88.21 -35.79 -38.19
CA GLY A 329 89.37 -35.84 -37.29
C GLY A 329 90.60 -36.54 -37.92
N PHE A 330 90.40 -37.56 -38.75
CA PHE A 330 91.48 -38.26 -39.45
C PHE A 330 92.08 -37.45 -40.62
N PHE A 331 91.31 -36.57 -41.27
CA PHE A 331 91.76 -35.78 -42.42
C PHE A 331 92.48 -34.48 -42.06
N PHE A 332 92.36 -33.98 -40.83
CA PHE A 332 93.17 -32.86 -40.34
C PHE A 332 94.58 -33.28 -39.89
N ILE A 333 94.86 -34.58 -39.78
CA ILE A 333 96.15 -35.10 -39.32
C ILE A 333 97.28 -34.98 -40.38
N PRO A 334 97.05 -35.04 -41.71
CA PRO A 334 98.13 -34.87 -42.69
C PRO A 334 98.30 -33.44 -43.24
N TYR A 335 97.49 -32.44 -42.85
CA TYR A 335 97.64 -31.07 -43.37
C TYR A 335 98.86 -30.33 -42.81
N TYR A 336 99.59 -30.95 -41.87
CA TYR A 336 100.81 -30.40 -41.26
C TYR A 336 102.10 -30.98 -41.83
N VAL A 337 102.08 -31.68 -42.97
CA VAL A 337 103.30 -32.16 -43.62
C VAL A 337 103.40 -31.62 -45.06
N GLU A 338 104.20 -30.56 -45.14
CA GLU A 338 105.05 -30.10 -46.24
C GLU A 338 104.51 -29.20 -47.37
N ASP A 339 105.25 -28.09 -47.50
CA ASP A 339 105.12 -26.95 -48.40
C ASP A 339 105.18 -27.33 -49.88
N GLY A 340 104.09 -27.09 -50.61
CA GLY A 340 104.08 -27.23 -52.05
C GLY A 340 102.69 -27.01 -52.65
N LYS A 341 102.36 -25.75 -52.93
CA LYS A 341 101.10 -25.32 -53.55
C LYS A 341 100.78 -26.12 -54.83
N SER A 342 99.94 -27.14 -54.71
CA SER A 342 99.30 -27.82 -55.84
C SER A 342 97.87 -27.32 -55.97
N TRP A 343 97.54 -26.68 -57.10
CA TRP A 343 96.18 -26.29 -57.49
C TRP A 343 95.19 -27.47 -57.43
N ILE A 344 95.70 -28.70 -57.57
CA ILE A 344 94.95 -29.96 -57.41
C ILE A 344 94.45 -30.12 -55.97
N ALA A 345 95.22 -29.72 -54.96
CA ALA A 345 94.77 -29.72 -53.56
C ALA A 345 93.60 -28.75 -53.33
N GLY A 346 93.60 -27.60 -54.02
CA GLY A 346 92.49 -26.65 -53.99
C GLY A 346 91.22 -27.19 -54.65
N ILE A 347 91.35 -27.94 -55.75
CA ILE A 347 90.22 -28.61 -56.43
C ILE A 347 89.65 -29.74 -55.56
N ILE A 348 90.52 -30.58 -54.98
CA ILE A 348 90.10 -31.67 -54.08
C ILE A 348 89.40 -31.09 -52.85
N LEU A 349 89.94 -30.01 -52.26
CA LEU A 349 89.32 -29.31 -51.15
C LEU A 349 87.96 -28.70 -51.54
N GLY A 350 87.85 -28.07 -52.71
CA GLY A 350 86.61 -27.48 -53.20
C GLY A 350 85.50 -28.49 -53.45
N VAL A 351 85.83 -29.64 -54.07
CA VAL A 351 84.88 -30.75 -54.29
C VAL A 351 84.44 -31.36 -52.96
N PHE A 352 85.38 -31.54 -52.03
CA PHE A 352 85.09 -32.10 -50.71
C PHE A 352 84.23 -31.17 -49.85
N VAL A 353 84.53 -29.86 -49.83
CA VAL A 353 83.71 -28.85 -49.14
C VAL A 353 82.31 -28.78 -49.77
N SER A 354 82.19 -28.85 -51.10
CA SER A 354 80.90 -28.85 -51.78
C SER A 354 80.08 -30.11 -51.45
N PHE A 355 80.72 -31.28 -51.39
CA PHE A 355 80.09 -32.52 -50.98
C PHE A 355 79.65 -32.49 -49.50
N ILE A 356 80.49 -31.93 -48.61
CA ILE A 356 80.14 -31.72 -47.20
C ILE A 356 78.93 -30.79 -47.08
N VAL A 357 78.94 -29.63 -47.74
CA VAL A 357 77.84 -28.67 -47.68
C VAL A 357 76.57 -29.29 -48.24
N GLY A 358 76.65 -30.00 -49.38
CA GLY A 358 75.51 -30.70 -49.98
C GLY A 358 74.94 -31.81 -49.08
N PHE A 359 75.81 -32.60 -48.44
CA PHE A 359 75.39 -33.66 -47.52
C PHE A 359 74.77 -33.09 -46.24
N VAL A 360 75.37 -32.05 -45.65
CA VAL A 360 74.85 -31.35 -44.47
C VAL A 360 73.46 -30.77 -44.79
N LEU A 361 73.33 -30.03 -45.90
CA LEU A 361 72.04 -29.50 -46.33
C LEU A 361 71.02 -30.62 -46.56
N SER A 362 71.40 -31.73 -47.22
CA SER A 362 70.50 -32.87 -47.44
C SER A 362 70.00 -33.50 -46.13
N VAL A 363 70.86 -33.64 -45.12
CA VAL A 363 70.49 -34.20 -43.81
C VAL A 363 69.60 -33.21 -43.02
N PHE A 364 69.87 -31.90 -43.11
CA PHE A 364 69.05 -30.87 -42.47
C PHE A 364 67.66 -30.76 -43.13
N PHE A 365 67.57 -30.69 -44.45
CA PHE A 365 66.28 -30.63 -45.16
C PHE A 365 65.43 -31.89 -44.93
N GLN A 366 66.03 -33.08 -44.96
CA GLN A 366 65.30 -34.33 -44.65
C GLN A 366 64.80 -34.40 -43.20
N LYS A 367 65.50 -33.76 -42.26
CA LYS A 367 65.05 -33.65 -40.86
C LYS A 367 63.81 -32.76 -40.77
N ASP A 368 63.89 -31.57 -41.35
CA ASP A 368 62.80 -30.61 -41.31
C ASP A 368 61.53 -31.17 -41.98
N ASP A 369 61.69 -31.88 -43.11
CA ASP A 369 60.56 -32.52 -43.81
C ASP A 369 59.91 -33.64 -42.97
N LYS A 370 60.71 -34.51 -42.34
CA LYS A 370 60.17 -35.61 -41.52
C LYS A 370 59.54 -35.12 -40.22
N GLN A 371 60.16 -34.15 -39.55
CA GLN A 371 59.59 -33.53 -38.35
C GLN A 371 58.32 -32.74 -38.66
N LYS A 372 58.28 -32.06 -39.82
CA LYS A 372 57.09 -31.38 -40.32
C LYS A 372 55.95 -32.36 -40.63
N ALA A 373 56.23 -33.47 -41.31
CA ALA A 373 55.24 -34.51 -41.60
C ALA A 373 54.66 -35.14 -40.31
N ILE A 374 55.49 -35.37 -39.28
CA ILE A 374 55.02 -35.84 -37.97
C ILE A 374 54.12 -34.80 -37.31
N ARG A 375 54.50 -33.51 -37.32
CA ARG A 375 53.65 -32.44 -36.76
C ARG A 375 52.32 -32.31 -37.51
N GLU A 376 52.33 -32.41 -38.84
CA GLU A 376 51.14 -32.39 -39.69
C GLU A 376 50.18 -33.56 -39.41
N LYS A 377 50.73 -34.77 -39.17
CA LYS A 377 49.96 -35.96 -38.77
C LYS A 377 49.12 -35.73 -37.51
N TYR A 378 49.62 -34.93 -36.57
CA TYR A 378 48.92 -34.64 -35.31
C TYR A 378 48.15 -33.30 -35.31
N THR A 379 48.20 -32.51 -36.39
CA THR A 379 47.49 -31.22 -36.51
C THR A 379 45.98 -31.35 -36.33
N LYS A 380 45.38 -32.49 -36.69
CA LYS A 380 43.95 -32.77 -36.45
C LYS A 380 43.57 -32.68 -34.97
N TYR A 381 44.50 -32.91 -34.06
CA TYR A 381 44.29 -32.86 -32.61
C TYR A 381 44.60 -31.50 -31.98
N GLN A 382 45.07 -30.52 -32.75
CA GLN A 382 45.33 -29.16 -32.26
C GLN A 382 44.06 -28.28 -32.26
N ASN A 383 43.08 -28.59 -33.11
CA ASN A 383 41.83 -27.85 -33.22
C ASN A 383 40.67 -28.64 -32.57
N LEU A 384 40.73 -28.77 -31.24
CA LEU A 384 39.76 -29.58 -30.49
C LEU A 384 38.38 -28.90 -30.38
N PRO A 385 37.28 -29.64 -30.59
CA PRO A 385 35.92 -29.10 -30.47
C PRO A 385 35.57 -28.75 -29.02
N ASN A 386 34.54 -27.93 -28.83
CA ASN A 386 33.98 -27.57 -27.50
C ASN A 386 32.86 -28.52 -27.03
N ASP A 387 32.70 -29.65 -27.71
CA ASP A 387 31.67 -30.65 -27.44
C ASP A 387 32.27 -31.81 -26.63
N LEU A 388 31.71 -32.07 -25.45
CA LEU A 388 32.22 -33.06 -24.50
C LEU A 388 32.17 -34.49 -25.04
N GLN A 389 31.13 -34.85 -25.80
CA GLN A 389 31.03 -36.19 -26.38
C GLN A 389 32.09 -36.39 -27.46
N LYS A 390 32.26 -35.41 -28.35
CA LYS A 390 33.31 -35.44 -29.38
C LYS A 390 34.71 -35.46 -28.76
N LEU A 391 34.94 -34.69 -27.69
CA LEU A 391 36.20 -34.71 -26.94
C LEU A 391 36.48 -36.08 -26.30
N LYS A 392 35.48 -36.73 -25.69
CA LYS A 392 35.61 -38.08 -25.14
C LYS A 392 35.94 -39.12 -26.22
N THR A 393 35.32 -39.02 -27.41
CA THR A 393 35.64 -39.89 -28.55
C THR A 393 37.08 -39.71 -29.01
N ILE A 394 37.53 -38.46 -29.19
CA ILE A 394 38.91 -38.13 -29.57
C ILE A 394 39.92 -38.68 -28.55
N LYS A 395 39.63 -38.49 -27.25
CA LYS A 395 40.44 -39.06 -26.17
C LYS A 395 40.52 -40.58 -26.30
N ASN A 396 39.39 -41.28 -26.45
CA ASN A 396 39.41 -42.74 -26.56
C ASN A 396 40.21 -43.22 -27.78
N GLU A 397 40.08 -42.56 -28.93
CA GLU A 397 40.87 -42.88 -30.13
C GLU A 397 42.39 -42.74 -29.92
N LEU A 398 42.83 -41.75 -29.14
CA LEU A 398 44.23 -41.46 -28.87
C LEU A 398 44.86 -42.33 -27.77
N PHE A 399 44.04 -42.80 -26.83
CA PHE A 399 44.51 -43.58 -25.67
C PHE A 399 44.39 -45.10 -25.88
N HIS A 400 43.59 -45.55 -26.85
CA HIS A 400 43.45 -46.96 -27.22
C HIS A 400 44.15 -47.36 -28.53
N LYS A 401 44.89 -46.44 -29.15
CA LYS A 401 45.93 -46.71 -30.16
C LYS A 401 47.30 -46.75 -29.50
#